data_AF-A0A0S7YMW2-F1
#
_entry.id   AF-A0A0S7YMW2-F1
#
_cell.length_a   1.000
_cell.length_b   1.000
_cell.length_c   1.000
_cell.angle_alpha   90.00
_cell.angle_beta   90.00
_cell.angle_gamma   90.00
#
_symmetry.space_group_name_H-M   'P 1'
#
loop_
_entity.id
_entity.type
_entity.pdbx_description
1 polymer ?
#
loop_
_entity_poly.entity_id
_entity_poly.type
_entity_poly.pdbx_seq_one_letter_code
_entity_poly.pdbx_strand_id
1 'polypeptide(L)'
;MGVSSTESRWDRQEESQRARSEALERWARAKLEREPELDLLLLGHTHVPLIREIAPGRWYVNSGDWVYHQTYVTLEEGVPPRLEDWRERA
;
A
#
# COMPACT_ATOMS: atom_id res chain seq x y z
N MET A 1 27.13 -14.38 21.72
CA MET A 1 25.70 -14.42 21.34
C MET A 1 25.19 -12.98 21.36
N GLY A 2 24.93 -12.39 20.20
CA GLY A 2 24.37 -11.04 20.12
C GLY A 2 22.87 -11.14 19.91
N VAL A 3 22.08 -10.72 20.91
CA VAL A 3 20.64 -10.58 20.74
C VAL A 3 20.42 -9.25 20.01
N SER A 4 19.78 -9.30 18.84
CA SER A 4 19.42 -8.09 18.08
C SER A 4 18.40 -7.29 18.88
N SER A 5 18.77 -6.10 19.36
CA SER A 5 17.81 -5.16 19.93
C SER A 5 16.93 -4.63 18.79
N THR A 6 15.66 -4.98 18.87
CA THR A 6 14.76 -4.94 17.71
C THR A 6 13.94 -3.64 17.69
N GLU A 7 13.64 -3.07 18.87
CA GLU A 7 12.74 -1.92 19.03
C GLU A 7 13.20 -0.65 18.27
N SER A 8 14.45 -0.21 18.43
CA SER A 8 14.92 1.04 17.80
C SER A 8 15.17 0.96 16.28
N ARG A 9 15.16 -0.26 15.72
CA ARG A 9 15.25 -0.47 14.27
C ARG A 9 13.92 -0.26 13.58
N TRP A 10 12.80 -0.60 14.23
CA TRP A 10 11.47 -0.48 13.65
C TRP A 10 11.08 0.97 13.41
N ASP A 11 11.28 1.89 14.38
CA ASP A 11 10.91 3.30 14.22
C ASP A 11 11.59 3.97 13.00
N ARG A 12 12.90 3.75 12.82
CA ARG A 12 13.62 4.24 11.63
C ARG A 12 13.18 3.54 10.35
N GLN A 13 12.80 2.27 10.43
CA GLN A 13 12.22 1.55 9.31
C GLN A 13 10.88 2.14 8.92
N GLU A 14 10.02 2.47 9.88
CA GLU A 14 8.70 3.08 9.64
C GLU A 14 8.81 4.43 8.93
N GLU A 15 9.68 5.33 9.39
CA GLU A 15 9.86 6.63 8.73
C GLU A 15 10.38 6.46 7.30
N SER A 16 11.35 5.57 7.09
CA SER A 16 11.87 5.24 5.76
C SER A 16 10.81 4.61 4.85
N GLN A 17 9.90 3.82 5.42
CA GLN A 17 8.81 3.17 4.71
C GLN A 17 7.71 4.16 4.31
N ARG A 18 7.40 5.14 5.16
CA ARG A 18 6.49 6.25 4.81
C ARG A 18 7.04 7.06 3.64
N ALA A 19 8.29 7.50 3.71
CA ALA A 19 8.91 8.28 2.63
C ALA A 19 8.92 7.51 1.29
N ARG A 20 9.19 6.19 1.33
CA ARG A 20 9.09 5.33 0.15
C ARG A 20 7.65 5.16 -0.34
N SER A 21 6.69 5.02 0.56
CA SER A 21 5.27 4.90 0.22
C SER A 21 4.78 6.15 -0.51
N GLU A 22 5.15 7.33 -0.04
CA GLU A 22 4.84 8.60 -0.72
C GLU A 22 5.52 8.71 -2.09
N ALA A 23 6.76 8.24 -2.22
CA ALA A 23 7.46 8.21 -3.50
C ALA A 23 6.75 7.29 -4.50
N LEU A 24 6.29 6.12 -4.06
CA LEU A 24 5.51 5.20 -4.87
C LEU A 24 4.13 5.77 -5.23
N GLU A 25 3.46 6.46 -4.32
CA GLU A 25 2.18 7.13 -4.61
C GLU A 25 2.35 8.19 -5.72
N ARG A 26 3.38 9.04 -5.61
CA ARG A 26 3.69 10.04 -6.65
C ARG A 26 3.98 9.40 -7.99
N TRP A 27 4.75 8.32 -8.00
CA TRP A 27 5.05 7.56 -9.21
C TRP A 27 3.79 6.92 -9.80
N ALA A 28 2.95 6.29 -8.98
CA ALA A 28 1.72 5.63 -9.41
C ALA A 28 0.73 6.63 -10.01
N ARG A 29 0.58 7.80 -9.38
CA ARG A 29 -0.21 8.91 -9.93
C ARG A 29 0.28 9.31 -11.32
N ALA A 30 1.58 9.58 -11.47
CA ALA A 30 2.15 9.98 -12.75
C ALA A 30 2.03 8.88 -13.82
N LYS A 31 2.11 7.60 -13.42
CA LYS A 31 1.94 6.44 -14.31
C LYS A 31 0.49 6.34 -14.80
N LEU A 32 -0.49 6.45 -13.90
CA LEU A 32 -1.91 6.50 -14.27
C LEU A 32 -2.20 7.71 -15.18
N GLU A 33 -1.67 8.89 -14.89
CA GLU A 33 -1.87 10.06 -15.76
C GLU A 33 -1.33 9.84 -17.19
N ARG A 34 -0.23 9.08 -17.35
CA ARG A 34 0.40 8.81 -18.65
C ARG A 34 -0.24 7.66 -19.42
N GLU A 35 -0.83 6.69 -18.72
CA GLU A 35 -1.38 5.46 -19.28
C GLU A 35 -2.88 5.39 -18.94
N PRO A 36 -3.73 6.10 -19.71
CA PRO A 36 -5.16 6.19 -19.45
C PRO A 36 -5.92 4.87 -19.55
N GLU A 37 -5.33 3.85 -20.17
CA GLU A 37 -5.85 2.47 -20.24
C GLU A 37 -5.71 1.69 -18.92
N LEU A 38 -4.95 2.22 -17.96
CA LEU A 38 -4.82 1.61 -16.64
C LEU A 38 -5.91 2.10 -15.70
N ASP A 39 -6.73 1.17 -15.21
CA ASP A 39 -7.73 1.42 -14.17
C ASP A 39 -7.20 1.18 -12.76
N LEU A 40 -6.12 0.41 -12.60
CA LEU A 40 -5.57 0.03 -11.31
C LEU A 40 -4.05 -0.12 -11.34
N LEU A 41 -3.36 0.51 -10.38
CA LEU A 41 -2.01 0.18 -9.98
C LEU A 41 -2.02 -0.40 -8.56
N LEU A 42 -1.70 -1.68 -8.44
CA LEU A 42 -1.58 -2.39 -7.16
C LEU A 42 -0.10 -2.65 -6.85
N LEU A 43 0.38 -2.11 -5.73
CA LEU A 43 1.75 -2.28 -5.23
C LEU A 43 1.75 -2.86 -3.80
N GLY A 44 2.96 -3.11 -3.30
CA GLY A 44 3.24 -3.50 -1.92
C GLY A 44 4.57 -2.89 -1.46
N HIS A 45 5.45 -3.72 -0.92
CA HIS A 45 6.87 -3.42 -0.63
C HIS A 45 7.16 -2.44 0.51
N THR A 46 6.37 -1.38 0.69
CA THR A 46 6.60 -0.37 1.74
C THR A 46 5.90 -0.69 3.04
N HIS A 47 5.10 -1.75 3.07
CA HIS A 47 4.29 -2.19 4.20
C HIS A 47 3.27 -1.14 4.69
N VAL A 48 3.16 0.02 4.04
CA VAL A 48 2.20 1.06 4.39
C VAL A 48 0.90 0.82 3.61
N PRO A 49 -0.19 0.39 4.26
CA PRO A 49 -1.48 0.22 3.60
C PRO A 49 -2.00 1.56 3.10
N LEU A 50 -2.39 1.62 1.83
CA LEU A 50 -2.85 2.85 1.20
C LEU A 50 -3.82 2.55 0.06
N ILE A 51 -4.93 3.29 -0.02
CA ILE A 51 -5.85 3.26 -1.15
C ILE A 51 -6.21 4.68 -1.56
N ARG A 52 -6.13 4.97 -2.86
CA ARG A 52 -6.43 6.28 -3.44
C ARG A 52 -7.13 6.12 -4.78
N GLU A 53 -8.25 6.82 -4.95
CA GLU A 53 -8.79 7.11 -6.27
C GLU A 53 -8.03 8.31 -6.84
N ILE A 54 -7.30 8.10 -7.92
CA ILE A 54 -6.46 9.12 -8.56
C ILE A 54 -7.26 9.94 -9.56
N ALA A 55 -8.20 9.29 -10.25
CA ALA A 55 -9.21 9.86 -11.14
C ALA A 55 -10.44 8.93 -11.13
N PRO A 56 -11.62 9.36 -11.60
CA PRO A 56 -12.83 8.54 -11.55
C PRO A 56 -12.61 7.13 -12.12
N GLY A 57 -12.78 6.10 -11.28
CA GLY A 57 -12.59 4.70 -11.66
C GLY A 57 -11.13 4.23 -11.73
N ARG A 58 -10.16 5.08 -11.40
CA ARG A 58 -8.73 4.81 -11.56
C ARG A 58 -8.01 4.86 -10.23
N TRP A 59 -7.44 3.74 -9.83
CA TRP A 59 -7.03 3.51 -8.45
C TRP A 59 -5.53 3.24 -8.33
N TYR A 60 -4.95 3.75 -7.25
CA TYR A 60 -3.69 3.27 -6.72
C TYR A 60 -3.93 2.62 -5.36
N VAL A 61 -3.36 1.42 -5.18
CA VAL A 61 -3.45 0.68 -3.93
C VAL A 61 -2.08 0.14 -3.54
N ASN A 62 -1.72 0.27 -2.27
CA ASN A 62 -0.63 -0.43 -1.62
C ASN A 62 -1.21 -1.38 -0.59
N SER A 63 -0.93 -2.67 -0.71
CA SER A 63 -1.53 -3.71 0.14
C SER A 63 -1.11 -3.64 1.61
N GLY A 64 -0.03 -2.91 1.92
CA GLY A 64 0.58 -2.95 3.24
C GLY A 64 1.28 -4.29 3.49
N ASP A 65 1.11 -4.84 4.68
CA ASP A 65 1.69 -6.13 5.09
C ASP A 65 0.73 -6.93 5.97
N TRP A 66 1.00 -8.23 6.11
CA TRP A 66 0.13 -9.16 6.84
C TRP A 66 0.51 -9.33 8.31
N VAL A 67 1.61 -8.74 8.76
CA VAL A 67 2.21 -9.00 10.08
C VAL A 67 1.80 -7.90 11.07
N TYR A 68 2.05 -6.64 10.71
CA TYR A 68 1.79 -5.48 11.55
C TYR A 68 0.45 -4.84 11.23
N HIS A 69 0.24 -4.47 9.97
CA HIS A 69 -1.03 -3.86 9.54
C HIS A 69 -2.12 -4.89 9.32
N GLN A 70 -1.74 -6.10 8.92
CA GLN A 70 -2.64 -7.22 8.69
C GLN A 70 -3.71 -6.92 7.62
N THR A 71 -3.28 -6.20 6.59
CA THR A 71 -4.12 -5.71 5.51
C THR A 71 -3.95 -6.50 4.23
N TYR A 72 -5.01 -6.59 3.43
CA TYR A 72 -5.01 -7.23 2.12
C TYR A 72 -5.96 -6.50 1.16
N VAL A 73 -5.85 -6.77 -0.14
CA VAL A 73 -6.68 -6.12 -1.15
C VAL A 73 -7.61 -7.14 -1.78
N THR A 74 -8.90 -6.83 -1.85
CA THR A 74 -9.88 -7.62 -2.61
C THR A 74 -10.22 -6.91 -3.91
N LEU A 75 -10.22 -7.66 -5.01
CA LEU A 75 -10.60 -7.21 -6.33
C LEU A 75 -11.79 -8.03 -6.81
N GLU A 76 -12.82 -7.35 -7.29
CA GLU A 76 -14.03 -7.93 -7.86
C GLU A 76 -14.31 -7.20 -9.18
N GLU A 77 -14.76 -7.94 -10.19
CA GLU A 77 -15.06 -7.36 -11.49
C GLU A 77 -16.16 -6.29 -11.37
N GLY A 78 -15.89 -5.09 -11.91
CA GLY A 78 -16.82 -3.96 -11.87
C GLY A 78 -16.94 -3.26 -10.51
N VAL A 79 -16.15 -3.66 -9.50
CA VAL A 79 -16.20 -3.06 -8.16
C VAL A 79 -14.86 -2.35 -7.86
N PRO A 80 -14.87 -1.15 -7.23
CA PRO A 80 -13.65 -0.53 -6.77
C PRO A 80 -12.81 -1.45 -5.87
N PRO A 81 -11.47 -1.39 -5.96
CA PRO A 81 -10.61 -2.17 -5.08
C PRO A 81 -10.91 -1.82 -3.62
N ARG A 82 -10.84 -2.80 -2.73
CA ARG A 82 -10.99 -2.57 -1.29
C ARG A 82 -9.73 -3.01 -0.56
N LEU A 83 -9.24 -2.16 0.33
CA LEU A 83 -8.16 -2.46 1.25
C LEU A 83 -8.80 -2.85 2.58
N GLU A 84 -8.63 -4.11 2.95
CA GLU A 84 -9.33 -4.77 4.05
C GLU A 84 -8.35 -5.04 5.20
N ASP A 85 -8.80 -4.87 6.44
CA ASP A 85 -8.11 -5.36 7.64
C ASP A 85 -8.74 -6.70 8.04
N TRP A 86 -7.95 -7.77 8.09
CA TRP A 86 -8.47 -9.10 8.40
C TRP A 86 -9.01 -9.22 9.85
N ARG A 87 -8.64 -8.31 10.75
CA ARG A 87 -9.08 -8.29 12.15
C ARG A 87 -10.51 -7.82 12.28
N GLU A 88 -10.94 -6.95 11.37
CA GLU A 88 -12.30 -6.39 11.37
C GLU A 88 -13.33 -7.36 10.76
N ARG A 89 -12.87 -8.51 10.26
CA ARG A 89 -13.71 -9.55 9.64
C ARG A 89 -13.75 -10.88 10.41
N ALA A 90 -13.06 -10.96 11.56
CA ALA A 90 -12.99 -12.14 12.42
C ALA A 90 -14.02 -12.12 13.57
#